data_AF-A0A183GRD1-F1
#
_entry.id   AF-A0A183GRD1-F1
#
_cell.length_a   1.000
_cell.length_b   1.000
_cell.length_c   1.000
_cell.angle_alpha   90.00
_cell.angle_beta   90.00
_cell.angle_gamma   90.00
#
_symmetry.space_group_name_H-M   'P 1'
#
loop_
_entity.id
_entity.type
_entity.pdbx_description
1 polymer ?
#
loop_
_entity_poly.entity_id
_entity_poly.type
_entity_poly.pdbx_seq_one_letter_code
_entity_poly.pdbx_strand_id
1 'polypeptide(L)'
;MALSCSELNSQKEEEWLKSFKANTAKSKKLRESIEAITDRFHERLVSLQENVLPMHEINGRLQVKQKNIQRLIKTIDTTIQFYGRTSELESSIRDGNPGHDLETYLENMECLQQAIQFFESHPNYQNQTENMKLTLETGYSVLETEYKSVVQKNTIQADPVVVIESLDDQY
;
A
#
# COMPACT_ATOMS: atom_id res chain seq x y z
N MET A 1 -18.11 -86.89 -53.03
CA MET A 1 -17.86 -86.47 -51.63
C MET A 1 -16.85 -85.31 -51.54
N ALA A 2 -15.69 -85.37 -52.20
CA ALA A 2 -14.69 -84.28 -52.18
C ALA A 2 -15.18 -82.93 -52.77
N LEU A 3 -16.00 -82.95 -53.85
CA LEU A 3 -16.59 -81.75 -54.46
C LEU A 3 -17.53 -80.99 -53.50
N SER A 4 -18.32 -81.70 -52.69
CA SER A 4 -19.25 -81.09 -51.74
C SER A 4 -18.54 -80.45 -50.54
N CYS A 5 -17.43 -81.03 -50.06
CA CYS A 5 -16.62 -80.39 -49.02
C CYS A 5 -15.90 -79.12 -49.53
N SER A 6 -15.46 -79.11 -50.79
CA SER A 6 -14.86 -77.93 -51.43
C SER A 6 -15.85 -76.77 -51.52
N GLU A 7 -17.08 -77.05 -51.95
CA GLU A 7 -18.15 -76.04 -52.04
C GLU A 7 -18.55 -75.48 -50.66
N LEU A 8 -18.65 -76.35 -49.65
CA LEU A 8 -18.96 -75.96 -48.28
C LEU A 8 -17.85 -75.11 -47.64
N ASN A 9 -16.58 -75.41 -47.95
CA ASN A 9 -15.44 -74.62 -47.49
C ASN A 9 -15.41 -73.23 -48.17
N SER A 10 -15.73 -73.17 -49.47
CA SER A 10 -15.77 -71.92 -50.22
C SER A 10 -16.90 -70.99 -49.74
N GLN A 11 -18.09 -71.53 -49.42
CA GLN A 11 -19.18 -70.75 -48.82
C GLN A 11 -18.82 -70.18 -47.44
N LYS A 12 -18.13 -70.98 -46.61
CA LYS A 12 -17.68 -70.54 -45.29
C LYS A 12 -16.61 -69.44 -45.37
N GLU A 13 -15.69 -69.55 -46.33
CA GLU A 13 -14.70 -68.52 -46.62
C GLU A 13 -15.35 -67.22 -47.12
N GLU A 14 -16.39 -67.32 -47.95
CA GLU A 14 -17.14 -66.16 -48.45
C GLU A 14 -17.91 -65.45 -47.32
N GLU A 15 -18.55 -66.21 -46.42
CA GLU A 15 -19.25 -65.66 -45.25
C GLU A 15 -18.27 -65.03 -44.26
N TRP A 16 -17.11 -65.66 -44.03
CA TRP A 16 -16.04 -65.10 -43.21
C TRP A 16 -15.49 -63.81 -43.81
N LEU A 17 -15.26 -63.77 -45.13
CA LEU A 17 -14.79 -62.58 -45.84
C LEU A 17 -15.83 -61.45 -45.76
N LYS A 18 -17.13 -61.77 -45.87
CA LYS A 18 -18.22 -60.81 -45.72
C LYS A 18 -18.26 -60.23 -44.29
N SER A 19 -18.13 -61.08 -43.29
CA SER A 19 -18.06 -60.67 -41.87
C SER A 19 -16.83 -59.80 -41.59
N PHE A 20 -15.67 -60.19 -42.11
CA PHE A 20 -14.43 -59.42 -41.97
C PHE A 20 -14.56 -58.03 -42.60
N LYS A 21 -15.04 -57.94 -43.85
CA LYS A 21 -15.31 -56.66 -44.52
C LYS A 21 -16.30 -55.78 -43.74
N ALA A 22 -17.37 -56.37 -43.20
CA ALA A 22 -18.32 -55.65 -42.36
C ALA A 22 -17.68 -55.13 -41.07
N ASN A 23 -16.79 -55.91 -40.44
CA ASN A 23 -16.07 -55.50 -39.24
C ASN A 23 -15.07 -54.38 -39.55
N THR A 24 -14.33 -54.45 -40.66
CA THR A 24 -13.47 -53.37 -41.13
C THR A 24 -14.25 -52.08 -41.38
N ALA A 25 -15.44 -52.16 -41.99
CA ALA A 25 -16.30 -50.99 -42.19
C ALA A 25 -16.79 -50.38 -40.86
N LYS A 26 -17.14 -51.21 -39.88
CA LYS A 26 -17.48 -50.75 -38.52
C LYS A 26 -16.29 -50.06 -37.84
N SER A 27 -15.10 -50.66 -37.90
CA SER A 27 -13.88 -50.06 -37.36
C SER A 27 -13.54 -48.72 -38.03
N LYS A 28 -13.73 -48.62 -39.35
CA LYS A 28 -13.54 -47.35 -40.09
C LYS A 28 -14.51 -46.27 -39.61
N LYS A 29 -15.80 -46.60 -39.49
CA LYS A 29 -16.83 -45.68 -38.98
C LYS A 29 -16.55 -45.24 -37.54
N LEU A 30 -16.07 -46.16 -36.69
CA LEU A 30 -15.67 -45.83 -35.32
C LEU A 30 -14.48 -44.87 -35.31
N ARG A 31 -13.46 -45.13 -36.15
CA ARG A 31 -12.30 -44.23 -36.29
C ARG A 31 -12.72 -42.84 -36.72
N GLU A 32 -13.57 -42.72 -37.74
CA GLU A 32 -14.11 -41.43 -38.22
C GLU A 32 -14.92 -40.72 -37.13
N SER A 33 -15.71 -41.46 -36.34
CA SER A 33 -16.42 -40.88 -35.20
C SER A 33 -15.48 -40.37 -34.11
N ILE A 34 -14.39 -41.08 -33.84
CA ILE A 34 -13.38 -40.65 -32.86
C ILE A 34 -12.66 -39.41 -33.37
N GLU A 35 -12.24 -39.40 -34.63
CA GLU A 35 -11.61 -38.26 -35.31
C GLU A 35 -12.50 -37.02 -35.20
N ALA A 36 -13.79 -37.14 -35.54
CA ALA A 36 -14.75 -36.04 -35.40
C ALA A 36 -15.01 -35.58 -33.95
N ILE A 37 -14.81 -36.44 -32.94
CA ILE A 37 -14.89 -36.03 -31.53
C ILE A 37 -13.63 -35.27 -31.15
N THR A 38 -12.46 -35.75 -31.55
CA THR A 38 -11.18 -35.11 -31.29
C THR A 38 -11.10 -33.73 -31.93
N ASP A 39 -11.55 -33.58 -33.17
CA ASP A 39 -11.60 -32.29 -33.86
C ASP A 39 -12.47 -31.27 -33.11
N ARG A 40 -13.68 -31.68 -32.71
CA ARG A 40 -14.59 -30.83 -31.92
C ARG A 40 -14.02 -30.49 -30.54
N PHE A 41 -13.27 -31.39 -29.93
CA PHE A 41 -12.62 -31.10 -28.66
C PHE A 41 -11.48 -30.09 -28.82
N HIS A 42 -10.70 -30.23 -29.90
CA HIS A 42 -9.64 -29.29 -30.24
C HIS A 42 -10.20 -27.89 -30.51
N GLU A 43 -11.25 -27.77 -31.33
CA GLU A 43 -11.92 -26.48 -31.60
C GLU A 43 -12.42 -25.81 -30.31
N ARG A 44 -13.01 -26.58 -29.40
CA ARG A 44 -13.47 -26.06 -28.11
C ARG A 44 -12.32 -25.62 -27.21
N LEU A 45 -11.20 -26.32 -27.21
CA LEU A 45 -10.01 -25.93 -26.45
C LEU A 45 -9.41 -24.63 -26.99
N VAL A 46 -9.28 -24.51 -28.32
CA VAL A 46 -8.78 -23.29 -28.96
C VAL A 46 -9.69 -22.12 -28.63
N SER A 47 -11.01 -22.28 -28.81
CA SER A 47 -11.98 -21.23 -28.47
C SER A 47 -11.93 -20.85 -27.00
N LEU A 48 -11.79 -21.82 -26.09
CA LEU A 48 -11.66 -21.53 -24.67
C LEU A 48 -10.38 -20.75 -24.38
N GLN A 49 -9.26 -21.14 -24.96
CA GLN A 49 -7.97 -20.47 -24.77
C GLN A 49 -8.02 -19.03 -25.28
N GLU A 50 -8.57 -18.80 -26.47
CA GLU A 50 -8.72 -17.46 -27.06
C GLU A 50 -9.59 -16.53 -26.22
N ASN A 51 -10.56 -17.07 -25.48
CA ASN A 51 -11.45 -16.28 -24.63
C ASN A 51 -10.91 -16.10 -23.19
N VAL A 52 -10.27 -17.13 -22.63
CA VAL A 52 -9.82 -17.13 -21.22
C VAL A 52 -8.49 -16.39 -21.06
N LEU A 53 -7.57 -16.52 -22.02
CA LEU A 53 -6.25 -15.89 -21.91
C LEU A 53 -6.32 -14.35 -21.83
N PRO A 54 -7.08 -13.65 -22.71
CA PRO A 54 -7.22 -12.19 -22.61
C PRO A 54 -7.89 -11.77 -21.30
N MET A 55 -8.85 -12.55 -20.81
CA MET A 55 -9.52 -12.28 -19.55
C MET A 55 -8.54 -12.35 -18.37
N HIS A 56 -7.63 -13.34 -18.36
CA HIS A 56 -6.59 -13.44 -17.34
C HIS A 56 -5.62 -12.26 -17.38
N GLU A 57 -5.19 -11.84 -18.58
CA GLU A 57 -4.33 -10.66 -18.75
C GLU A 57 -4.98 -9.38 -18.28
N ILE A 58 -6.24 -9.14 -18.66
CA ILE A 58 -7.04 -8.00 -18.22
C ILE A 58 -7.19 -8.01 -16.71
N ASN A 59 -7.52 -9.16 -16.12
CA ASN A 59 -7.67 -9.31 -14.68
C ASN A 59 -6.35 -9.02 -13.94
N GLY A 60 -5.21 -9.48 -14.46
CA GLY A 60 -3.89 -9.16 -13.91
C GLY A 60 -3.61 -7.65 -13.93
N ARG A 61 -3.90 -6.97 -15.04
CA ARG A 61 -3.77 -5.50 -15.13
C ARG A 61 -4.70 -4.77 -14.15
N LEU A 62 -5.93 -5.25 -13.99
CA LEU A 62 -6.89 -4.72 -13.02
C LEU A 62 -6.39 -4.88 -11.58
N GLN A 63 -5.86 -6.05 -11.21
CA GLN A 63 -5.30 -6.28 -9.87
C GLN A 63 -4.13 -5.33 -9.57
N VAL A 64 -3.25 -5.08 -10.55
CA VAL A 64 -2.16 -4.11 -10.39
C VAL A 64 -2.72 -2.70 -10.16
N LYS A 65 -3.71 -2.27 -10.96
CA LYS A 65 -4.38 -0.98 -10.77
C LYS A 65 -5.02 -0.87 -9.38
N GLN A 66 -5.75 -1.91 -8.96
CA GLN A 66 -6.39 -1.97 -7.64
C GLN A 66 -5.35 -1.84 -6.51
N LYS A 67 -4.23 -2.57 -6.60
CA LYS A 67 -3.15 -2.49 -5.61
C LYS A 67 -2.54 -1.09 -5.54
N ASN A 68 -2.37 -0.43 -6.68
CA ASN A 68 -1.87 0.94 -6.73
C ASN A 68 -2.85 1.93 -6.11
N ILE A 69 -4.15 1.79 -6.39
CA ILE A 69 -5.20 2.60 -5.76
C ILE A 69 -5.20 2.41 -4.24
N GLN A 70 -5.13 1.17 -3.74
CA GLN A 70 -5.09 0.90 -2.31
C GLN A 70 -3.85 1.51 -1.62
N ARG A 71 -2.68 1.45 -2.27
CA ARG A 71 -1.48 2.13 -1.76
C ARG A 71 -1.66 3.63 -1.69
N LEU A 72 -2.23 4.24 -2.74
CA LEU A 72 -2.48 5.67 -2.79
C LEU A 72 -3.45 6.11 -1.69
N ILE A 73 -4.56 5.38 -1.49
CA ILE A 73 -5.52 5.66 -0.40
C ILE A 73 -4.80 5.62 0.94
N LYS A 74 -4.00 4.58 1.21
CA LYS A 74 -3.24 4.47 2.46
C LYS A 74 -2.27 5.65 2.65
N THR A 75 -1.60 6.09 1.58
CA THR A 75 -0.73 7.26 1.63
C THR A 75 -1.53 8.52 1.97
N ILE A 76 -2.67 8.74 1.32
CA ILE A 76 -3.56 9.88 1.61
C ILE A 76 -4.03 9.87 3.06
N ASP A 77 -4.53 8.74 3.57
CA ASP A 77 -4.98 8.62 4.97
C ASP A 77 -3.86 8.96 5.96
N THR A 78 -2.66 8.45 5.66
CA THR A 78 -1.45 8.73 6.46
C THR A 78 -1.12 10.22 6.44
N THR A 79 -1.13 10.84 5.26
CA THR A 79 -0.88 12.28 5.08
C THR A 79 -1.92 13.13 5.83
N ILE A 80 -3.22 12.81 5.73
CA ILE A 80 -4.29 13.53 6.43
C ILE A 80 -4.08 13.50 7.94
N GLN A 81 -3.80 12.31 8.51
CA GLN A 81 -3.57 12.17 9.96
C GLN A 81 -2.37 13.00 10.42
N PHE A 82 -1.30 13.00 9.64
CA PHE A 82 -0.11 13.79 9.96
C PHE A 82 -0.36 15.29 9.89
N TYR A 83 -0.95 15.80 8.80
CA TYR A 83 -1.25 17.23 8.66
C TYR A 83 -2.25 17.74 9.71
N GLY A 84 -3.26 16.93 10.06
CA GLY A 84 -4.20 17.30 11.12
C GLY A 84 -3.50 17.48 12.46
N ARG A 85 -2.70 16.49 12.87
CA ARG A 85 -1.97 16.53 14.15
C ARG A 85 -0.92 17.64 14.20
N THR A 86 -0.19 17.88 13.11
CA THR A 86 0.80 18.97 13.08
C THR A 86 0.11 20.33 13.08
N SER A 87 -1.00 20.51 12.37
CA SER A 87 -1.77 21.77 12.41
C SER A 87 -2.34 22.07 13.79
N GLU A 88 -2.86 21.06 14.50
CA GLU A 88 -3.33 21.22 15.89
C GLU A 88 -2.17 21.62 16.81
N LEU A 89 -1.02 20.95 16.67
CA LEU A 89 0.18 21.24 17.46
C LEU A 89 0.72 22.65 17.19
N GLU A 90 0.80 23.07 15.93
CA GLU A 90 1.22 24.42 15.55
C GLU A 90 0.26 25.49 16.09
N SER A 91 -1.03 25.18 16.17
CA SER A 91 -2.03 26.09 16.76
C SER A 91 -1.86 26.18 18.28
N SER A 92 -1.67 25.06 18.97
CA SER A 92 -1.41 25.03 20.42
C SER A 92 -0.16 25.82 20.82
N ILE A 93 0.89 25.84 19.99
CA ILE A 93 2.08 26.66 20.24
C ILE A 93 1.79 28.14 20.00
N ARG A 94 1.08 28.47 18.91
CA ARG A 94 0.80 29.85 18.51
C ARG A 94 -0.15 30.56 19.47
N ASP A 95 -1.14 29.82 19.98
CA ASP A 95 -2.15 30.32 20.91
C ASP A 95 -1.76 30.10 22.38
N GLY A 96 -0.73 29.28 22.62
CA GLY A 96 -0.22 28.95 23.95
C GLY A 96 0.51 30.12 24.62
N ASN A 97 0.52 30.12 25.95
CA ASN A 97 1.24 31.10 26.75
C ASN A 97 2.15 30.39 27.77
N PRO A 98 3.49 30.44 27.59
CA PRO A 98 4.42 29.77 28.50
C PRO A 98 4.44 30.37 29.92
N GLY A 99 3.90 31.57 30.13
CA GLY A 99 3.73 32.16 31.46
C GLY A 99 2.57 31.57 32.26
N HIS A 100 1.62 30.88 31.61
CA HIS A 100 0.52 30.18 32.28
C HIS A 100 0.84 28.70 32.53
N ASP A 101 1.34 28.02 31.50
CA ASP A 101 1.66 26.59 31.54
C ASP A 101 2.92 26.33 30.71
N LEU A 102 4.07 26.44 31.37
CA LEU A 102 5.37 26.25 30.73
C LEU A 102 5.62 24.79 30.33
N GLU A 103 5.17 23.83 31.15
CA GLU A 103 5.42 22.40 30.94
C GLU A 103 4.76 21.93 29.65
N THR A 104 3.44 22.16 29.52
CA THR A 104 2.70 21.80 28.30
C THR A 104 3.25 22.54 27.07
N TYR A 105 3.67 23.80 27.22
CA TYR A 105 4.23 24.56 26.10
C TYR A 105 5.56 23.96 25.61
N LEU A 106 6.45 23.57 26.53
CA LEU A 106 7.72 22.93 26.20
C LEU A 106 7.52 21.53 25.60
N GLU A 107 6.58 20.75 26.12
CA GLU A 107 6.21 19.44 25.53
C GLU A 107 5.72 19.59 24.08
N ASN A 108 4.88 20.59 23.81
CA ASN A 108 4.41 20.86 22.45
C ASN A 108 5.57 21.29 21.52
N MET A 109 6.49 22.13 22.01
CA MET A 109 7.69 22.54 21.27
C MET A 109 8.61 21.34 20.96
N GLU A 110 8.81 20.43 21.91
CA GLU A 110 9.57 19.20 21.69
C GLU A 110 8.88 18.30 20.65
N CYS A 111 7.56 18.13 20.77
CA CYS A 111 6.79 17.34 19.82
C CYS A 111 6.89 17.91 18.39
N LEU A 112 6.85 19.23 18.24
CA LEU A 112 6.99 19.90 16.95
C LEU A 112 8.40 19.71 16.37
N GLN A 113 9.43 19.77 17.23
CA GLN A 113 10.81 19.51 16.83
C GLN A 113 11.02 18.06 16.36
N GLN A 114 10.45 17.08 17.06
CA GLN A 114 10.48 15.68 16.65
C GLN A 114 9.74 15.45 15.32
N ALA A 115 8.59 16.13 15.13
CA ALA A 115 7.86 16.08 13.86
C ALA A 115 8.72 16.64 12.71
N ILE A 116 9.38 17.78 12.89
CA ILE A 116 10.30 18.36 11.90
C ILE A 116 11.38 17.35 11.49
N GLN A 117 12.07 16.74 12.46
CA GLN A 117 13.10 15.73 12.17
C GLN A 117 12.57 14.55 11.36
N PHE A 118 11.36 14.09 11.65
CA PHE A 118 10.71 13.04 10.87
C PHE A 118 10.44 13.48 9.42
N PHE A 119 9.88 14.68 9.22
CA PHE A 119 9.49 15.17 7.90
C PHE A 119 10.67 15.64 7.03
N GLU A 120 11.81 15.98 7.62
CA GLU A 120 13.03 16.32 6.85
C GLU A 120 13.52 15.16 5.97
N SER A 121 13.24 13.91 6.37
CA SER A 121 13.57 12.73 5.56
C SER A 121 12.63 12.51 4.37
N HIS A 122 11.58 13.32 4.22
CA HIS A 122 10.52 13.13 3.24
C HIS A 122 10.38 14.34 2.28
N PRO A 123 10.94 14.28 1.06
CA PRO A 123 10.95 15.41 0.11
C PRO A 123 9.56 15.98 -0.23
N ASN A 124 8.53 15.14 -0.20
CA ASN A 124 7.16 15.52 -0.54
C ASN A 124 6.51 16.47 0.47
N TYR A 125 7.11 16.66 1.65
CA TYR A 125 6.56 17.45 2.74
C TYR A 125 7.38 18.71 3.04
N GLN A 126 8.32 19.09 2.16
CA GLN A 126 9.24 20.21 2.40
C GLN A 126 8.54 21.51 2.81
N ASN A 127 7.46 21.91 2.13
CA ASN A 127 6.72 23.13 2.49
C ASN A 127 6.13 23.06 3.91
N GLN A 128 5.57 21.91 4.31
CA GLN A 128 5.03 21.75 5.66
C GLN A 128 6.15 21.75 6.70
N THR A 129 7.28 21.12 6.40
CA THR A 129 8.47 21.15 7.24
C THR A 129 8.96 22.56 7.48
N GLU A 130 9.01 23.40 6.45
CA GLU A 130 9.40 24.81 6.59
C GLU A 130 8.38 25.61 7.41
N ASN A 131 7.08 25.39 7.24
CA ASN A 131 6.06 26.02 8.08
C ASN A 131 6.22 25.65 9.57
N MET A 132 6.43 24.37 9.87
CA MET A 132 6.66 23.91 11.24
C MET A 132 7.92 24.53 11.84
N LYS A 133 9.00 24.68 11.07
CA LYS A 133 10.21 25.37 11.52
C LYS A 133 9.92 26.83 11.87
N LEU A 134 9.15 27.55 11.04
CA LEU A 134 8.75 28.93 11.35
C LEU A 134 7.91 29.02 12.63
N THR A 135 6.98 28.08 12.82
CA THR A 135 6.20 28.01 14.06
C THR A 135 7.10 27.74 15.27
N LEU A 136 8.08 26.85 15.15
CA LEU A 136 9.06 26.55 16.21
C LEU A 136 9.92 27.78 16.55
N GLU A 137 10.45 28.49 15.56
CA GLU A 137 11.22 29.74 15.77
C GLU A 137 10.39 30.83 16.46
N THR A 138 9.12 30.96 16.06
CA THR A 138 8.17 31.85 16.74
C THR A 138 7.99 31.44 18.20
N GLY A 139 7.86 30.14 18.45
CA GLY A 139 7.72 29.60 19.80
C GLY A 139 8.94 29.88 20.69
N TYR A 140 10.16 29.80 20.15
CA TYR A 140 11.38 30.21 20.86
C TYR A 140 11.41 31.70 21.18
N SER A 141 10.96 32.55 20.27
CA SER A 141 10.88 34.01 20.49
C SER A 141 9.91 34.37 21.63
N VAL A 142 8.78 33.65 21.73
CA VAL A 142 7.81 33.80 22.83
C VAL A 142 8.43 33.36 24.16
N LEU A 143 9.12 32.21 24.18
CA LEU A 143 9.83 31.74 25.38
C LEU A 143 10.90 32.72 25.86
N GLU A 144 11.69 33.28 24.93
CA GLU A 144 12.70 34.28 25.27
C GLU A 144 12.08 35.54 25.88
N THR A 145 10.95 35.98 25.32
CA THR A 145 10.20 37.14 25.83
C THR A 145 9.68 36.87 27.24
N GLU A 146 9.09 35.70 27.48
CA GLU A 146 8.58 35.36 28.81
C GLU A 146 9.71 35.17 29.82
N TYR A 147 10.83 34.56 29.42
CA TYR A 147 12.02 34.49 30.26
C TYR A 147 12.50 35.88 30.70
N LYS A 148 12.62 36.84 29.77
CA LYS A 148 12.97 38.23 30.10
C LYS A 148 11.96 38.87 31.04
N SER A 149 10.66 38.67 30.80
CA SER A 149 9.57 39.14 31.66
C SER A 149 9.69 38.60 33.08
N VAL A 150 9.92 37.30 33.25
CA VAL A 150 10.13 36.65 34.55
C VAL A 150 11.37 37.21 35.26
N VAL A 151 12.50 37.32 34.56
CA VAL A 151 13.74 37.86 35.15
C VAL A 151 13.53 39.30 35.61
N GLN A 152 12.91 40.15 34.79
CA GLN A 152 12.64 41.55 35.15
C GLN A 152 11.70 41.66 36.35
N LYS A 153 10.61 40.87 36.39
CA LYS A 153 9.65 40.87 37.51
C LYS A 153 10.27 40.43 38.83
N ASN A 154 11.24 39.51 38.79
CA ASN A 154 11.88 38.94 39.99
C ASN A 154 13.21 39.62 40.33
N THR A 155 13.69 40.56 39.51
CA THR A 155 14.89 41.35 39.80
C THR A 155 14.51 42.46 40.78
N ILE A 156 15.05 42.38 42.00
CA ILE A 156 14.92 43.44 42.98
C ILE A 156 16.04 44.45 42.71
N GLN A 157 15.70 45.73 42.52
CA GLN A 157 16.70 46.79 42.56
C GLN A 157 17.17 46.94 44.01
N ALA A 158 18.40 46.52 44.27
CA ALA A 158 18.99 46.64 45.58
C ALA A 158 19.25 48.13 45.88
N ASP A 159 18.78 48.60 47.03
CA ASP A 159 19.11 49.94 47.52
C ASP A 159 20.62 49.99 47.80
N PRO A 160 21.38 50.88 47.15
CA PRO A 160 22.81 50.99 47.37
C PRO A 160 23.18 51.17 48.84
N VAL A 161 22.35 51.86 49.64
CA VAL A 161 22.60 52.07 51.07
C VAL A 161 22.49 50.75 51.83
N VAL A 162 21.43 49.98 51.60
CA VAL A 162 21.21 48.68 52.23
C VAL A 162 22.32 47.70 51.84
N VAL A 163 22.77 47.73 50.58
CA VAL A 163 23.89 46.90 50.11
C VAL A 163 25.18 47.27 50.81
N ILE A 164 25.48 48.56 50.99
CA ILE A 164 26.69 49.03 51.68
C ILE A 164 26.63 48.66 53.18
N GLU A 165 25.50 48.88 53.84
CA GLU A 165 25.31 48.49 55.24
C GLU A 165 25.48 46.97 55.45
N SER A 166 25.08 46.15 54.46
CA SER A 166 25.27 44.70 54.49
C SER A 166 26.73 44.27 54.31
N LEU A 167 27.60 45.14 53.78
CA LEU A 167 29.02 44.87 53.55
C LEU A 167 29.89 45.29 54.74
N ASP A 168 29.41 46.19 55.59
CA ASP A 168 30.16 46.74 56.74
C ASP A 168 30.17 45.82 57.98
N ASP A 169 29.38 44.74 58.01
CA ASP A 169 29.30 43.81 59.15
C ASP A 169 30.48 42.81 59.28
N GLN A 170 31.52 42.93 58.43
CA GLN A 170 32.76 42.14 58.57
C GLN A 170 34.02 42.94 58.19
N TYR A 171 34.42 43.92 59.01
CA TYR A 171 35.84 44.29 59.20
C TYR A 171 36.09 44.93 60.57
#